data_AF-A0A849QL81-F1
#
_entry.id   AF-A0A849QL81-F1
#
_cell.length_a   1.000
_cell.length_b   1.000
_cell.length_c   1.000
_cell.angle_alpha   90.00
_cell.angle_beta   90.00
_cell.angle_gamma   90.00
#
_symmetry.space_group_name_H-M   'P 1'
#
loop_
_entity.id
_entity.type
_entity.pdbx_description
1 polymer ?
#
loop_
_entity_poly.entity_id
_entity_poly.type
_entity_poly.pdbx_seq_one_letter_code
_entity_poly.pdbx_strand_id
1 'polypeptide(L)'
;YDYKIEAVLEDLKEKAVGLGALYMSQEMDIEIDGTVARVNVPLEFNYSQHWLNTKAQLALDMLKYTELIEVLYVETYTEELVKPDSEEEEQSEAEESDESEPEDSEELEEPGEE
;
A
#
# COMPACT_ATOMS: atom_id res chain seq x y z
N TYR A 1 -21.14 27.79 -10.08
CA TYR A 1 -21.13 26.35 -9.75
C TYR A 1 -22.56 25.92 -9.56
N ASP A 2 -23.00 24.95 -10.33
CA ASP A 2 -24.27 24.27 -10.12
C ASP A 2 -23.97 23.04 -9.25
N TYR A 3 -24.66 22.89 -8.12
CA TYR A 3 -24.47 21.76 -7.21
C TYR A 3 -25.81 21.27 -6.69
N LYS A 4 -25.89 19.95 -6.46
CA LYS A 4 -27.04 19.28 -5.88
C LYS A 4 -26.55 18.41 -4.73
N ILE A 5 -27.17 18.57 -3.56
CA ILE A 5 -26.96 17.64 -2.43
C ILE A 5 -27.76 16.38 -2.75
N GLU A 6 -27.09 15.24 -2.84
CA GLU A 6 -27.74 13.96 -3.16
C GLU A 6 -28.38 13.32 -1.94
N ALA A 7 -27.65 13.25 -0.83
CA ALA A 7 -28.10 12.60 0.39
C ALA A 7 -27.42 13.18 1.64
N VAL A 8 -28.07 12.97 2.80
CA VAL A 8 -27.47 13.16 4.13
C VAL A 8 -27.19 11.77 4.68
N LEU A 9 -25.95 11.51 5.08
CA LEU A 9 -25.55 10.23 5.66
C LEU A 9 -25.84 10.24 7.16
N GLU A 10 -26.82 9.46 7.60
CA GLU A 10 -27.24 9.40 9.00
C GLU A 10 -26.72 8.13 9.69
N ASP A 11 -26.64 7.01 8.98
CA ASP A 11 -26.17 5.73 9.50
C ASP A 11 -24.67 5.75 9.83
N LEU A 12 -24.29 5.00 10.86
CA LEU A 12 -22.92 4.91 11.34
C LEU A 12 -21.97 4.34 10.29
N LYS A 13 -22.40 3.27 9.59
CA LYS A 13 -21.61 2.64 8.53
C LYS A 13 -21.47 3.58 7.34
N GLU A 14 -22.55 4.22 6.92
CA GLU A 14 -22.51 5.20 5.82
C GLU A 14 -21.57 6.37 6.13
N LYS A 15 -21.60 6.90 7.34
CA LYS A 15 -20.67 7.96 7.78
C LYS A 15 -19.22 7.48 7.77
N ALA A 16 -18.94 6.28 8.28
CA ALA A 16 -17.59 5.72 8.31
C ALA A 16 -17.05 5.49 6.88
N VAL A 17 -17.88 4.92 5.99
CA VAL A 17 -17.55 4.74 4.57
C VAL A 17 -17.33 6.07 3.87
N GLY A 18 -18.20 7.06 4.10
CA GLY A 18 -18.06 8.41 3.55
C GLY A 18 -16.79 9.12 4.00
N LEU A 19 -16.41 8.99 5.27
CA LEU A 19 -15.12 9.48 5.78
C LEU A 19 -13.95 8.74 5.13
N GLY A 20 -14.02 7.41 5.01
CA GLY A 20 -13.03 6.62 4.29
C GLY A 20 -12.79 7.14 2.86
N ALA A 21 -13.87 7.34 2.11
CA ALA A 21 -13.85 7.83 0.73
C ALA A 21 -13.41 9.31 0.59
N LEU A 22 -13.51 10.11 1.66
CA LEU A 22 -12.96 11.47 1.66
C LEU A 22 -11.43 11.46 1.70
N TYR A 23 -10.86 10.54 2.49
CA TYR A 23 -9.41 10.42 2.66
C TYR A 23 -8.76 9.59 1.56
N MET A 24 -9.46 8.56 1.09
CA MET A 24 -9.00 7.64 0.06
C MET A 24 -9.80 7.88 -1.20
N SER A 25 -9.14 8.02 -2.36
CA SER A 25 -9.82 8.14 -3.66
C SER A 25 -10.50 6.85 -4.13
N GLN A 26 -10.71 5.89 -3.23
CA GLN A 26 -11.31 4.58 -3.45
C GLN A 26 -12.16 4.19 -2.25
N GLU A 27 -13.13 3.32 -2.48
CA GLU A 27 -13.97 2.79 -1.41
C GLU A 27 -13.15 1.88 -0.50
N MET A 28 -13.23 2.13 0.81
CA MET A 28 -12.56 1.31 1.82
C MET A 28 -13.53 0.24 2.32
N ASP A 29 -13.03 -0.98 2.52
CA ASP A 29 -13.82 -2.05 3.11
C ASP A 29 -13.90 -1.84 4.63
N ILE A 30 -15.07 -1.41 5.09
CA ILE A 30 -15.32 -1.04 6.48
C ILE A 30 -16.50 -1.86 7.03
N GLU A 31 -16.18 -2.64 8.06
CA GLU A 31 -17.12 -3.40 8.87
C GLU A 31 -17.35 -2.69 10.20
N ILE A 32 -18.61 -2.66 10.66
CA ILE A 32 -18.98 -2.05 11.94
C ILE A 32 -19.48 -3.14 12.87
N ASP A 33 -18.83 -3.32 14.01
CA ASP A 33 -19.24 -4.21 15.09
C ASP A 33 -19.57 -3.38 16.33
N GLY A 34 -20.85 -3.04 16.48
CA GLY A 34 -21.30 -2.11 17.53
C GLY A 34 -20.68 -0.72 17.39
N THR A 35 -19.74 -0.39 18.27
CA THR A 35 -19.03 0.90 18.32
C THR A 35 -17.58 0.80 17.84
N VAL A 36 -17.19 -0.32 17.24
CA VAL A 36 -15.85 -0.58 16.70
C VAL A 36 -15.93 -0.63 15.18
N ALA A 37 -15.10 0.16 14.50
CA ALA A 37 -14.93 0.06 13.05
C ALA A 37 -13.70 -0.78 12.74
N ARG A 38 -13.87 -1.82 11.93
CA ARG A 38 -12.79 -2.60 11.35
C ARG A 38 -12.64 -2.22 9.89
N VAL A 39 -11.50 -1.63 9.56
CA VAL A 39 -11.13 -1.21 8.21
C VAL A 39 -10.15 -2.23 7.66
N ASN A 40 -10.57 -3.02 6.67
CA ASN A 40 -9.70 -3.97 5.99
C ASN A 40 -8.84 -3.19 4.99
N VAL A 41 -7.53 -3.15 5.25
CA VAL A 41 -6.57 -2.34 4.49
C VAL A 41 -5.94 -3.23 3.42
N PRO A 42 -6.08 -2.90 2.13
CA PRO A 42 -5.38 -3.61 1.06
C PRO A 42 -3.87 -3.54 1.27
N LEU A 43 -3.16 -4.65 1.06
CA LEU A 43 -1.70 -4.71 1.29
C LEU A 43 -0.91 -3.71 0.44
N GLU A 44 -1.44 -3.32 -0.72
CA GLU A 44 -0.88 -2.28 -1.60
C GLU A 44 -0.70 -0.92 -0.89
N PHE A 45 -1.47 -0.67 0.17
CA PHE A 45 -1.41 0.58 0.91
C PHE A 45 -0.18 0.67 1.82
N ASN A 46 0.52 -0.43 2.10
CA ASN A 46 1.71 -0.41 2.95
C ASN A 46 2.82 0.50 2.44
N TYR A 47 2.92 0.65 1.12
CA TYR A 47 3.89 1.52 0.47
C TYR A 47 3.28 2.87 0.05
N SER A 48 1.97 3.07 0.28
CA SER A 48 1.30 4.32 -0.03
C SER A 48 1.68 5.39 0.98
N GLN A 49 2.54 6.31 0.56
CA GLN A 49 2.90 7.49 1.36
C GLN A 49 1.67 8.31 1.74
N HIS A 50 0.66 8.35 0.87
CA HIS A 50 -0.61 9.01 1.17
C HIS A 50 -1.30 8.32 2.36
N TRP A 51 -1.49 7.00 2.29
CA TRP A 51 -2.09 6.21 3.38
C TRP A 51 -1.36 6.39 4.71
N LEU A 52 -0.03 6.24 4.69
CA LEU A 52 0.80 6.34 5.89
C LEU A 52 0.64 7.69 6.61
N ASN A 53 0.48 8.77 5.85
CA ASN A 53 0.30 10.11 6.39
C ASN A 53 -1.13 10.40 6.85
N THR A 54 -2.14 9.81 6.21
CA THR A 54 -3.55 10.14 6.47
C THR A 54 -4.24 9.22 7.46
N LYS A 55 -3.78 7.97 7.65
CA LYS A 55 -4.49 6.96 8.46
C LYS A 55 -4.76 7.39 9.90
N ALA A 56 -3.85 8.16 10.50
CA ALA A 56 -4.04 8.71 11.85
C ALA A 56 -5.15 9.77 11.87
N GLN A 57 -5.17 10.67 10.89
CA GLN A 57 -6.19 11.71 10.81
C GLN A 57 -7.57 11.11 10.48
N LEU A 58 -7.63 10.12 9.59
CA LEU A 58 -8.85 9.37 9.30
C LEU A 58 -9.45 8.76 10.57
N ALA A 59 -8.63 8.11 11.40
CA ALA A 59 -9.09 7.52 12.65
C ALA A 59 -9.61 8.59 13.62
N LEU A 60 -8.88 9.71 13.77
CA LEU A 60 -9.32 10.83 14.61
C LEU A 60 -10.68 11.39 14.17
N ASP A 61 -10.87 11.56 12.86
CA ASP A 61 -12.11 12.10 12.32
C ASP A 61 -13.26 11.09 12.46
N MET A 62 -13.01 9.80 12.27
CA MET A 62 -13.98 8.74 12.56
C MET A 62 -14.43 8.80 14.02
N LEU A 63 -13.51 8.87 14.97
CA LEU A 63 -13.84 8.95 16.40
C LEU A 63 -14.54 10.27 16.77
N LYS A 64 -14.27 11.36 16.05
CA LYS A 64 -14.81 12.69 16.36
C LYS A 64 -16.20 12.94 15.77
N TYR A 65 -16.45 12.46 14.56
CA TYR A 65 -17.65 12.78 13.78
C TYR A 65 -18.66 11.63 13.73
N THR A 66 -18.37 10.53 14.41
CA THR A 66 -19.26 9.37 14.53
C THR A 66 -19.39 8.94 16.00
N GLU A 67 -20.13 7.86 16.24
CA GLU A 67 -20.31 7.27 17.57
C GLU A 67 -19.31 6.15 17.87
N LEU A 68 -18.28 5.99 17.02
CA LEU A 68 -17.22 5.01 17.20
C LEU A 68 -16.33 5.37 18.38
N ILE A 69 -15.91 4.34 19.12
CA ILE A 69 -14.94 4.47 20.22
C ILE A 69 -13.57 3.89 19.84
N GLU A 70 -13.54 3.05 18.82
CA GLU A 70 -12.34 2.35 18.37
C GLU A 70 -12.36 2.15 16.85
N VAL A 71 -11.18 2.31 16.23
CA VAL A 71 -10.95 2.08 14.81
C VAL A 71 -9.76 1.14 14.68
N LEU A 72 -9.97 0.01 14.00
CA LEU A 72 -8.98 -1.03 13.75
C LEU A 72 -8.61 -1.03 12.27
N TYR A 73 -7.34 -0.80 11.95
CA TYR A 73 -6.80 -1.04 10.62
C TYR A 73 -6.23 -2.45 10.56
N VAL A 74 -6.82 -3.30 9.72
CA VAL A 74 -6.48 -4.73 9.63
C VAL A 74 -5.83 -5.01 8.30
N GLU A 75 -4.55 -5.42 8.36
CA GLU A 75 -3.81 -5.96 7.22
C GLU A 75 -3.71 -7.48 7.39
N THR A 76 -3.99 -8.23 6.33
CA THR A 76 -3.99 -9.69 6.37
C THR A 76 -2.90 -10.25 5.46
N TYR A 77 -1.97 -11.00 6.03
CA TYR A 77 -0.90 -11.69 5.30
C TYR A 77 -1.15 -13.19 5.38
N THR A 78 -1.26 -13.85 4.23
CA THR A 78 -1.39 -15.31 4.11
C THR A 78 -0.12 -15.89 3.49
N GLU A 79 0.10 -17.19 3.62
CA GLU A 79 1.26 -17.85 3.00
C GLU A 79 1.31 -17.64 1.48
N GLU A 80 0.14 -17.62 0.83
CA GLU A 80 -0.02 -17.37 -0.61
C GLU A 80 0.40 -15.95 -1.02
N LEU A 81 0.27 -14.96 -0.12
CA LEU A 81 0.63 -13.56 -0.40
C LEU A 81 2.10 -13.23 -0.10
N VAL A 82 2.76 -14.04 0.74
CA VAL A 82 4.12 -13.77 1.23
C VAL A 82 5.18 -14.60 0.49
N LYS A 83 4.80 -15.73 -0.12
CA LYS A 83 5.69 -16.51 -0.98
C LYS A 83 5.50 -16.02 -2.42
N PRO A 84 6.44 -15.25 -3.00
CA PRO A 84 6.41 -15.00 -4.42
C PRO A 84 6.57 -16.35 -5.13
N ASP A 85 5.72 -16.60 -6.11
CA ASP A 85 5.75 -17.78 -6.97
C ASP A 85 7.19 -18.07 -7.40
N SER A 86 7.80 -19.09 -6.79
CA SER A 86 9.19 -19.51 -7.04
C SER A 86 9.21 -20.80 -7.85
N GLU A 87 8.19 -21.01 -8.70
CA GLU A 87 8.05 -22.24 -9.50
C GLU A 87 7.76 -22.01 -11.00
N GLU A 88 8.02 -20.80 -11.54
CA GLU A 88 8.05 -20.55 -12.99
C GLU A 88 9.40 -19.97 -13.47
N GLU A 89 10.52 -20.59 -13.07
CA GLU A 89 11.81 -20.47 -13.78
C GLU A 89 12.40 -21.86 -14.04
N GLU A 90 11.72 -22.69 -14.84
CA GLU A 90 12.38 -23.80 -15.53
C GLU A 90 12.11 -23.73 -17.04
N GLN A 91 13.21 -23.74 -17.80
CA GLN A 91 13.35 -23.86 -19.26
C GLN A 91 13.31 -22.59 -20.11
N SER A 92 14.42 -21.86 -20.13
CA SER A 92 15.14 -21.59 -21.39
C SER A 92 16.52 -20.97 -21.14
N GLU A 93 17.56 -21.79 -20.96
CA GLU A 93 18.89 -21.54 -21.55
C GLU A 93 19.81 -22.73 -21.27
N ALA A 94 19.74 -23.71 -22.15
CA ALA A 94 20.87 -24.56 -22.46
C ALA A 94 21.09 -24.44 -23.96
N GLU A 95 22.08 -23.65 -24.38
CA GLU A 95 23.01 -23.92 -25.49
C GLU A 95 24.17 -22.89 -25.42
N GLU A 96 25.17 -23.26 -24.62
CA GLU A 96 26.59 -23.35 -24.97
C GLU A 96 27.12 -22.56 -26.18
N SER A 97 28.12 -21.69 -25.95
CA SER A 97 29.33 -21.46 -26.76
C SER A 97 30.17 -20.39 -26.04
N ASP A 98 31.15 -20.75 -25.21
CA ASP A 98 32.49 -21.26 -25.55
C ASP A 98 33.48 -20.17 -26.01
N GLU A 99 34.58 -20.13 -25.25
CA GLU A 99 35.94 -19.67 -25.53
C GLU A 99 36.32 -18.17 -25.63
N SER A 100 37.18 -17.78 -24.68
CA SER A 100 38.50 -17.15 -24.86
C SER A 100 38.73 -15.78 -24.22
N GLU A 101 39.32 -15.80 -23.02
CA GLU A 101 40.39 -14.87 -22.57
C GLU A 101 41.55 -14.82 -23.60
N PRO A 102 42.44 -13.80 -23.65
CA PRO A 102 43.18 -13.32 -22.48
C PRO A 102 43.57 -11.82 -22.42
N GLU A 103 43.88 -11.43 -21.18
CA GLU A 103 45.01 -10.62 -20.66
C GLU A 103 45.57 -9.37 -21.38
N ASP A 104 45.82 -8.36 -20.51
CA ASP A 104 46.99 -7.47 -20.46
C ASP A 104 46.96 -6.13 -21.21
N SER A 105 46.96 -5.03 -20.43
CA SER A 105 47.96 -3.96 -20.54
C SER A 105 47.85 -3.00 -19.35
N GLU A 106 48.89 -3.03 -18.51
CA GLU A 106 49.29 -1.95 -17.60
C GLU A 106 49.49 -0.64 -18.37
N GLU A 107 49.03 0.51 -17.85
CA GLU A 107 49.91 1.69 -17.72
C GLU A 107 49.34 2.73 -16.74
N LEU A 108 50.28 3.38 -16.05
CA LEU A 108 50.20 4.39 -15.02
C LEU A 108 49.54 5.71 -15.46
N GLU A 109 49.04 6.49 -14.50
CA GLU A 109 49.70 7.73 -14.01
C GLU A 109 48.75 8.53 -13.10
N GLU A 110 49.20 8.80 -11.88
CA GLU A 110 48.69 9.88 -11.04
C GLU A 110 49.03 11.23 -11.68
N PRO A 111 48.23 12.27 -11.43
CA PRO A 111 48.86 13.45 -10.83
C PRO A 111 48.02 14.07 -9.72
N GLY A 112 48.74 14.64 -8.74
CA GLY A 112 48.20 15.49 -7.68
C GLY A 112 47.98 16.95 -8.11
N GLU A 113 48.08 17.83 -7.11
CA GLU A 113 47.75 19.27 -7.06
C GLU A 113 46.30 19.51 -6.56
N GLU A 114 46.02 20.24 -5.48
CA GLU A 114 46.74 21.25 -4.67
C GLU A 114 46.43 21.12 -3.16
#